data_AF-A0A7J4FB48-F1
#
_entry.id   AF-A0A7J4FB48-F1
#
_cell.length_a   1.000
_cell.length_b   1.000
_cell.length_c   1.000
_cell.angle_alpha   90.00
_cell.angle_beta   90.00
_cell.angle_gamma   90.00
#
_symmetry.space_group_name_H-M   'P 1'
#
loop_
_entity.id
_entity.type
_entity.pdbx_description
1 polymer ?
#
loop_
_entity_poly.entity_id
_entity_poly.type
_entity_poly.pdbx_seq_one_letter_code
_entity_poly.pdbx_strand_id
1 'polypeptide(L)' 'YAVITIKVGGEEVEVDSRPSDAIAIALRTNAEIYVSEEVMNSALPQEPTTIYEEDVPKEKKKLAELLEELDPQSLKYKM' A
#
# COMPACT_ATOMS: atom_id res chain seq x y z
N TYR A 1 -10.08 11.21 5.46
CA TYR A 1 -9.20 12.27 4.94
C TYR A 1 -7.82 12.08 5.57
N ALA A 2 -6.79 12.78 5.10
CA ALA A 2 -5.45 12.73 5.68
C ALA A 2 -4.90 14.16 5.76
N VAL A 3 -3.95 14.39 6.67
CA VAL A 3 -3.27 15.67 6.79
C VAL A 3 -1.77 15.42 6.68
N ILE A 4 -1.08 16.27 5.95
CA ILE A 4 0.37 16.27 5.87
C ILE A 4 0.87 17.44 6.71
N THR A 5 1.68 17.14 7.73
CA THR A 5 2.36 18.16 8.54
C THR A 5 3.72 18.43 7.94
N ILE A 6 3.98 19.68 7.57
CA ILE A 6 5.27 20.13 7.02
C ILE A 6 5.84 21.25 7.87
N LYS A 7 7.18 21.32 7.91
CA LYS A 7 7.89 22.41 8.59
C LYS A 7 8.39 23.43 7.59
N VAL A 8 7.90 24.66 7.67
CA VAL A 8 8.27 25.77 6.77
C VAL A 8 8.72 26.95 7.63
N GLY A 9 9.96 27.42 7.45
CA GLY A 9 10.46 28.58 8.19
C GLY A 9 10.53 28.40 9.71
N GLY A 10 10.51 27.15 10.20
CA GLY A 10 10.48 26.84 11.64
C GLY A 10 9.09 26.61 12.21
N GLU A 11 8.04 26.92 11.47
CA GLU A 11 6.64 26.70 11.85
C GLU A 11 6.09 25.40 11.25
N GLU A 12 5.14 24.79 11.95
CA GLU A 12 4.39 23.64 11.44
C GLU A 12 3.14 24.09 10.70
N VAL A 13 2.92 23.51 9.53
CA VAL A 13 1.77 23.78 8.67
C VAL A 13 1.09 22.46 8.34
N GLU A 14 -0.23 22.45 8.46
CA GLU A 14 -1.08 21.33 8.10
C GLU A 14 -1.68 21.53 6.70
N VAL A 15 -1.61 20.50 5.88
CA VAL A 15 -2.16 20.50 4.53
C VAL A 15 -3.15 19.34 4.40
N ASP A 16 -4.41 19.67 4.10
CA ASP A 16 -5.44 18.66 3.82
C ASP A 16 -5.07 17.88 2.56
N SER A 17 -5.27 16.56 2.62
CA SER A 17 -4.80 15.63 1.60
C SER A 17 -5.66 14.37 1.55
N ARG A 18 -5.62 13.70 0.40
CA ARG A 18 -6.17 12.35 0.29
C ARG A 18 -5.17 11.36 0.91
N PRO A 19 -5.65 10.26 1.53
CA PRO A 19 -4.77 9.25 2.11
C PRO A 19 -3.71 8.71 1.13
N SER A 20 -4.06 8.49 -0.15
CA SER A 20 -3.12 8.02 -1.17
C SER A 20 -1.92 8.94 -1.38
N ASP A 21 -2.16 10.26 -1.37
CA ASP A 21 -1.13 11.26 -1.64
C ASP A 21 -0.22 11.43 -0.42
N ALA A 22 -0.81 11.46 0.78
CA ALA A 22 -0.07 11.50 2.05
C ALA A 22 0.86 10.29 2.22
N ILE A 23 0.36 9.07 1.96
CA ILE A 23 1.18 7.84 2.01
C ILE A 23 2.32 7.91 0.99
N ALA A 24 2.03 8.30 -0.25
CA ALA A 24 3.04 8.36 -1.30
C ALA A 24 4.16 9.36 -0.98
N ILE A 25 3.81 10.50 -0.37
CA ILE A 25 4.79 11.48 0.10
C ILE A 25 5.61 10.91 1.25
N ALA A 26 4.95 10.37 2.28
CA ALA A 26 5.63 9.80 3.45
C ALA A 26 6.64 8.72 3.07
N LEU A 27 6.31 7.83 2.13
CA LEU A 27 7.23 6.81 1.63
C LEU A 27 8.45 7.40 0.90
N ARG A 28 8.26 8.48 0.13
CA ARG A 28 9.38 9.14 -0.59
C ARG A 28 10.28 9.94 0.34
N THR A 29 9.74 10.49 1.43
CA THR A 29 10.48 11.35 2.36
C THR A 29 10.88 10.63 3.64
N ASN A 30 10.54 9.35 3.78
CA ASN A 30 10.70 8.56 4.99
C ASN A 30 10.09 9.25 6.22
N ALA A 31 8.94 9.91 6.04
CA ALA A 31 8.19 10.54 7.12
C ALA A 31 7.35 9.48 7.86
N GLU A 32 7.16 9.71 9.16
CA GLU A 32 6.31 8.85 9.99
C GLU A 32 4.84 8.98 9.59
N ILE A 33 4.12 7.86 9.63
CA ILE A 33 2.68 7.80 9.33
C ILE A 33 1.95 7.50 10.62
N TYR A 34 1.05 8.42 10.98
CA TYR A 34 0.16 8.28 12.12
C TYR A 34 -1.27 8.02 11.62
N VAL A 35 -2.01 7.20 12.36
CA VAL A 35 -3.41 6.87 12.07
C VAL A 35 -4.22 6.96 13.36
N SER A 36 -5.48 7.40 13.26
CA SER A 36 -6.36 7.43 14.43
C SER A 36 -6.73 6.01 14.86
N GLU A 37 -6.96 5.82 16.15
CA GLU A 37 -7.37 4.51 16.69
C GLU A 37 -8.66 4.00 16.04
N GLU A 38 -9.62 4.88 15.75
CA GLU A 38 -10.87 4.51 15.07
C GLU A 38 -10.61 3.88 13.70
N VAL A 39 -9.74 4.50 12.90
CA VAL A 39 -9.38 3.98 11.58
C VAL A 39 -8.66 2.65 11.74
N MET A 40 -7.73 2.53 12.69
CA MET A 40 -7.03 1.28 12.97
C MET A 40 -7.99 0.16 13.35
N ASN A 41 -8.94 0.43 14.25
CA ASN A 41 -9.95 -0.54 14.68
C ASN A 41 -10.91 -0.95 13.55
N SER A 42 -11.19 -0.05 12.61
CA SER A 42 -12.05 -0.35 11.45
C SER A 42 -11.31 -1.09 10.32
N ALA A 43 -10.00 -0.87 10.18
CA ALA A 43 -9.20 -1.37 9.08
C ALA A 43 -8.50 -2.69 9.39
N LEU A 44 -8.29 -2.99 10.68
CA LEU A 44 -7.76 -4.29 11.10
C LEU A 44 -8.80 -5.39 10.85
N PRO A 45 -8.45 -6.44 10.07
CA PRO A 45 -9.27 -7.64 10.01
C PRO A 45 -9.40 -8.22 11.41
N GLN A 46 -10.61 -8.66 11.81
CA GLN A 46 -10.86 -9.23 13.13
C GLN A 46 -10.05 -10.50 13.42
N GLU A 47 -9.48 -11.11 12.38
CA GLU A 47 -8.55 -12.23 12.50
C GLU A 47 -7.22 -11.88 11.81
N PRO A 48 -6.06 -12.15 12.45
CA PRO A 48 -4.79 -12.04 11.76
C PRO A 48 -4.85 -12.94 10.52
N THR A 49 -4.76 -12.35 9.33
CA THR A 49 -4.75 -13.10 8.08
C THR A 49 -3.42 -13.85 7.99
N THR A 50 -3.37 -15.01 8.62
CA THR A 50 -2.30 -15.98 8.39
C THR A 50 -2.61 -16.57 7.03
N ILE A 51 -1.87 -16.15 6.00
CA ILE A 51 -2.04 -16.71 4.66
C ILE A 51 -1.40 -18.08 4.69
N TYR A 52 -2.20 -19.12 4.91
CA TYR A 52 -1.77 -20.49 4.68
C TYR A 52 -1.76 -20.75 3.16
N GLU A 53 -0.80 -21.53 2.67
CA GLU A 53 -0.76 -21.90 1.24
C GLU A 53 -2.07 -22.56 0.76
N GLU A 54 -2.82 -23.18 1.68
CA GLU A 54 -4.10 -23.83 1.42
C GLU A 54 -5.23 -22.83 1.13
N ASP A 55 -5.14 -21.61 1.69
CA ASP A 55 -6.14 -20.54 1.53
C ASP A 55 -5.93 -19.71 0.27
N VAL A 56 -4.80 -19.90 -0.43
CA VAL A 56 -4.57 -19.26 -1.73
C VAL A 56 -5.45 -19.95 -2.77
N PRO A 57 -6.41 -19.21 -3.40
CA PRO A 57 -7.30 -19.79 -4.41
C PRO A 57 -6.49 -20.50 -5.49
N LYS A 58 -6.91 -21.72 -5.87
CA LYS A 58 -6.22 -22.52 -6.91
C LYS A 58 -5.99 -21.76 -8.20
N GLU A 59 -6.88 -20.82 -8.53
CA GLU A 59 -6.76 -19.90 -9.67
C GLU A 59 -5.54 -18.98 -9.56
N LYS A 60 -5.22 -18.46 -8.36
CA LYS A 60 -4.03 -17.64 -8.13
C LYS A 60 -2.75 -18.46 -8.22
N LYS A 61 -2.74 -19.71 -7.73
CA LYS A 61 -1.60 -20.62 -7.89
C LYS A 61 -1.32 -20.93 -9.36
N LYS A 62 -2.37 -21.28 -10.10
CA LYS A 62 -2.29 -21.54 -11.55
C LYS A 62 -1.84 -20.31 -12.33
N LEU A 63 -2.25 -19.11 -11.92
CA LEU A 63 -1.80 -17.86 -12.52
C LEU A 63 -0.31 -17.60 -12.23
N ALA A 64 0.15 -17.87 -11.00
CA ALA A 64 1.55 -17.73 -10.59
C ALA A 64 2.47 -18.69 -11.36
N GLU A 65 2.08 -19.97 -11.50
CA GLU A 65 2.81 -20.95 -12.33
C GLU A 65 2.92 -20.47 -13.78
N LEU A 66 1.83 -19.96 -14.34
CA LEU A 66 1.78 -19.47 -15.71
C LEU A 66 2.63 -18.18 -15.89
N LEU A 67 2.76 -17.37 -14.84
CA LEU A 67 3.65 -16.20 -14.81
C LEU A 67 5.14 -16.59 -14.72
N GLU A 68 5.46 -17.68 -14.02
CA GLU A 68 6.84 -18.20 -13.94
C GLU A 68 7.30 -18.83 -15.26
N GLU A 69 6.39 -19.45 -16.01
CA GLU A 69 6.67 -20.03 -17.33
C GLU A 69 6.72 -18.97 -18.46
N LEU A 70 6.24 -17.75 -18.21
CA LEU A 70 6.24 -16.68 -19.20
C LEU A 70 7.64 -16.06 -19.36
N ASP A 71 8.16 -16.10 -20.58
CA ASP A 71 9.41 -15.41 -20.94
C ASP A 71 9.24 -13.89 -20.79
N PRO A 72 10.08 -13.20 -19.99
CA PRO A 72 10.06 -11.74 -19.85
C PRO A 72 10.13 -10.99 -21.19
N GLN A 73 10.74 -11.58 -22.23
CA GLN A 73 10.82 -10.98 -23.57
C GLN A 73 9.53 -11.11 -24.40
N SER A 74 8.61 -12.00 -24.00
CA SER A 74 7.29 -12.17 -24.63
C SER A 74 6.31 -11.06 -24.25
N LEU A 75 6.56 -10.35 -23.15
CA LEU A 75 5.87 -9.13 -22.76
C LEU A 75 6.33 -7.96 -23.65
N LYS A 76 6.06 -8.07 -24.96
CA LYS A 76 6.26 -6.95 -25.89
C LYS A 76 5.29 -5.84 -25.53
N TYR A 77 5.76 -4.91 -24.69
CA TYR A 77 5.09 -3.65 -24.47
C TYR A 77 5.08 -2.89 -25.79
N LYS A 78 3.91 -2.80 -26.42
CA LYS A 78 3.70 -1.95 -27.59
C LYS A 78 3.44 -0.55 -27.02
N MET A 79 4.45 0.32 -27.06
CA MET A 79 4.20 1.77 -27.00
C MET A 79 3.29 2.19 -28.15
#